data_AF-A0A6P0XBU2-F1
#
_entry.id   AF-A0A6P0XBU2-F1
#
_cell.length_a   1.000
_cell.length_b   1.000
_cell.length_c   1.000
_cell.angle_alpha   90.00
_cell.angle_beta   90.00
_cell.angle_gamma   90.00
#
_symmetry.space_group_name_H-M   'P 1'
#
loop_
_entity.id
_entity.type
_entity.pdbx_description
1 polymer ?
#
loop_
_entity_poly.entity_id
_entity_poly.type
_entity_poly.pdbx_seq_one_letter_code
_entity_poly.pdbx_strand_id
1 'polypeptide(L)'
;MELWITNFQGELAALTGAFLWAASSAAYSLLGQKISPLKLNLFKGLIAIALIFLTLIISDKLQTKVNSTTINLFMISGILGIGLGDTAFFSALKNMGARRTLLMETLSPPITALLALIFLGEQLTFGAWCGILITVGGVAWVISERTPGTAISNVNIKQGILWAIFAAIANSSGAVISRFALLSSDINPLLSTLFRLIGGTIIVVLLLLFQKIKQEKSEEFKFSIKLVGAIFITAFSSTYLGIWLQQTSLKFSPAGIAQTLLATSPIFIIPIAAQMGEKISIRSVLGVLVAVVGISLLFTLQ
;
A
#
# COMPACT_ATOMS: atom_id res chain seq x y z
N MET A 1 -7.71 26.08 -14.35
CA MET A 1 -6.74 25.25 -13.60
C MET A 1 -7.44 24.52 -12.46
N GLU A 2 -8.31 25.17 -11.68
CA GLU A 2 -9.14 24.51 -10.64
C GLU A 2 -10.03 23.37 -11.16
N LEU A 3 -10.71 23.55 -12.31
CA LEU A 3 -11.56 22.52 -12.94
C LEU A 3 -10.80 21.25 -13.41
N TRP A 4 -9.50 21.35 -13.68
CA TRP A 4 -8.68 20.19 -14.07
C TRP A 4 -8.23 19.38 -12.86
N ILE A 5 -7.91 20.05 -11.74
CA ILE A 5 -7.47 19.42 -10.51
C ILE A 5 -8.62 18.68 -9.81
N THR A 6 -9.86 19.20 -9.93
CA THR A 6 -11.05 18.53 -9.37
C THR A 6 -11.40 17.23 -10.09
N ASN A 7 -11.10 17.10 -11.38
CA ASN A 7 -11.42 15.90 -12.17
C ASN A 7 -10.45 14.73 -11.92
N PHE A 8 -9.23 15.00 -11.44
CA PHE A 8 -8.21 13.98 -11.21
C PHE A 8 -7.77 13.84 -9.75
N GLN A 9 -8.66 14.22 -8.82
CA GLN A 9 -8.34 14.23 -7.40
C GLN A 9 -7.88 12.85 -6.90
N GLY A 10 -8.50 11.78 -7.39
CA GLY A 10 -8.17 10.42 -6.95
C GLY A 10 -6.86 9.90 -7.54
N GLU A 11 -6.56 10.22 -8.79
CA GLU A 11 -5.34 9.83 -9.49
C GLU A 11 -4.12 10.55 -8.91
N LEU A 12 -4.25 11.86 -8.66
CA LEU A 12 -3.22 12.66 -8.03
C LEU A 12 -2.95 12.19 -6.60
N ALA A 13 -4.01 11.83 -5.85
CA ALA A 13 -3.85 11.21 -4.54
C ALA A 13 -3.10 9.87 -4.61
N ALA A 14 -3.39 9.01 -5.60
CA ALA A 14 -2.66 7.76 -5.80
C ALA A 14 -1.19 7.97 -6.15
N LEU A 15 -0.87 8.87 -7.09
CA LEU A 15 0.52 9.15 -7.47
C LEU A 15 1.32 9.77 -6.32
N THR A 16 0.69 10.66 -5.54
CA THR A 16 1.30 11.23 -4.33
C THR A 16 1.54 10.14 -3.28
N GLY A 17 0.56 9.24 -3.09
CA GLY A 17 0.72 8.08 -2.21
C GLY A 17 1.86 7.17 -2.66
N ALA A 18 1.95 6.87 -3.96
CA ALA A 18 3.05 6.09 -4.54
C ALA A 18 4.42 6.73 -4.32
N PHE A 19 4.52 8.05 -4.47
CA PHE A 19 5.75 8.79 -4.17
C PHE A 19 6.14 8.69 -2.69
N LEU A 20 5.20 8.88 -1.76
CA LEU A 20 5.47 8.77 -0.32
C LEU A 20 5.86 7.34 0.08
N TRP A 21 5.23 6.32 -0.51
CA TRP A 21 5.60 4.93 -0.31
C TRP A 21 6.97 4.61 -0.88
N ALA A 22 7.32 5.15 -2.05
CA ALA A 22 8.66 5.04 -2.61
C ALA A 22 9.72 5.61 -1.66
N ALA A 23 9.51 6.83 -1.18
CA ALA A 23 10.41 7.50 -0.22
C ALA A 23 10.56 6.71 1.10
N SER A 24 9.49 6.06 1.55
CA SER A 24 9.46 5.30 2.82
C SER A 24 10.00 3.86 2.69
N SER A 25 10.04 3.31 1.47
CA SER A 25 10.35 1.89 1.22
C SER A 25 11.76 1.48 1.68
N ALA A 26 12.75 2.35 1.48
CA ALA A 26 14.13 2.11 1.92
C ALA A 26 14.21 2.00 3.44
N ALA A 27 13.51 2.88 4.17
CA ALA A 27 13.45 2.84 5.62
C ALA A 27 12.76 1.56 6.12
N TYR A 28 11.66 1.12 5.50
CA TYR A 28 11.01 -0.14 5.87
C TYR A 28 11.86 -1.37 5.60
N SER A 29 12.67 -1.38 4.54
CA SER A 29 13.60 -2.48 4.29
C SER A 29 14.60 -2.64 5.44
N LEU A 30 15.15 -1.53 5.95
CA LEU A 30 16.07 -1.53 7.09
C LEU A 30 15.38 -1.88 8.41
N LEU A 31 14.16 -1.36 8.64
CA LEU A 31 13.38 -1.66 9.84
C LEU A 31 12.94 -3.13 9.86
N GLY A 32 12.51 -3.69 8.74
CA GLY A 32 12.06 -5.09 8.61
C GLY A 32 13.16 -6.13 8.83
N GLN A 33 14.43 -5.75 8.74
CA GLN A 33 15.55 -6.61 9.13
C GLN A 33 15.72 -6.74 10.65
N LYS A 34 15.24 -5.74 11.41
CA LYS A 34 15.42 -5.67 12.87
C LYS A 34 14.14 -5.95 13.65
N ILE A 35 12.98 -5.79 13.02
CA ILE A 35 11.66 -5.87 13.65
C ILE A 35 10.85 -6.95 12.95
N SER A 36 10.20 -7.83 13.72
CA SER A 36 9.31 -8.83 13.12
C SER A 36 8.13 -8.18 12.37
N PRO A 37 7.63 -8.80 11.28
CA PRO A 37 6.52 -8.28 10.48
C PRO A 37 5.31 -7.77 11.30
N LEU A 38 4.85 -8.57 12.26
CA LEU A 38 3.69 -8.21 13.10
C LEU A 38 3.97 -7.03 14.03
N LYS A 39 5.16 -6.98 14.67
CA LYS A 39 5.54 -5.85 15.54
C LYS A 39 5.66 -4.55 14.74
N LEU A 40 6.26 -4.61 13.55
CA LEU A 40 6.37 -3.45 12.66
C LEU A 40 5.00 -2.96 12.21
N ASN A 41 4.10 -3.89 11.85
CA ASN A 41 2.72 -3.55 11.46
C ASN A 41 1.94 -2.92 12.62
N LEU A 42 2.09 -3.45 13.84
CA LEU A 42 1.49 -2.87 15.04
C LEU A 42 1.99 -1.45 15.30
N PHE A 43 3.30 -1.22 15.32
CA PHE A 43 3.85 0.11 15.64
C PHE A 43 3.45 1.16 14.60
N LYS A 44 3.54 0.84 13.30
CA LYS A 44 3.11 1.79 12.26
C LYS A 44 1.61 2.07 12.33
N GLY A 45 0.81 1.05 12.66
CA GLY A 45 -0.64 1.16 12.80
C GLY A 45 -1.04 2.06 13.96
N LEU A 46 -0.45 1.87 15.14
CA LEU A 46 -0.72 2.70 16.31
C LEU A 46 -0.34 4.17 16.09
N ILE A 47 0.82 4.43 15.49
CA ILE A 47 1.23 5.80 15.13
C ILE A 47 0.22 6.42 14.16
N ALA A 48 -0.16 5.69 13.11
CA ALA A 48 -1.11 6.20 12.12
C ALA A 48 -2.50 6.45 12.72
N ILE A 49 -3.02 5.55 13.58
CA ILE A 49 -4.30 5.75 14.29
C ILE A 49 -4.27 7.04 15.09
N ALA A 50 -3.22 7.26 15.89
CA ALA A 50 -3.08 8.47 16.70
C ALA A 50 -3.07 9.75 15.83
N LEU A 51 -2.30 9.73 14.73
CA LEU A 51 -2.20 10.87 13.82
C LEU A 51 -3.50 11.14 13.04
N ILE A 52 -4.17 10.10 12.53
CA ILE A 52 -5.47 10.23 11.86
C ILE A 52 -6.50 10.78 12.83
N PHE A 53 -6.57 10.24 14.04
CA PHE A 53 -7.52 10.67 15.07
C PHE A 53 -7.29 12.14 15.45
N LEU A 54 -6.04 12.55 15.66
CA LEU A 54 -5.69 13.94 15.91
C LEU A 54 -6.11 14.85 14.74
N THR A 55 -5.87 14.41 13.51
CA THR A 55 -6.25 15.16 12.30
C THR A 55 -7.76 15.31 12.19
N LEU A 56 -8.54 14.28 12.54
CA LEU A 56 -10.00 14.32 12.53
C LEU A 56 -10.56 15.37 13.51
N ILE A 57 -9.96 15.46 14.70
CA ILE A 57 -10.34 16.45 15.71
C ILE A 57 -9.99 17.86 15.22
N ILE A 58 -8.76 18.08 14.76
CA ILE A 58 -8.30 19.42 14.32
C ILE A 58 -9.08 19.91 13.10
N SER A 59 -9.44 19.01 12.18
CA SER A 59 -10.16 19.36 10.95
C SER A 59 -11.68 19.39 11.09
N ASP A 60 -12.22 19.11 12.29
CA ASP A 60 -13.66 18.98 12.56
C ASP A 60 -14.38 18.03 11.58
N LYS A 61 -13.69 16.96 11.18
CA LYS A 61 -14.18 15.95 10.23
C LYS A 61 -14.71 14.70 10.94
N LEU A 62 -14.91 14.77 12.25
CA LEU A 62 -15.48 13.67 13.01
C LEU A 62 -16.99 13.63 12.74
N GLN A 63 -17.40 12.72 11.86
CA GLN A 63 -18.82 12.52 11.58
C GLN A 63 -19.48 11.78 12.75
N THR A 64 -20.54 12.37 13.30
CA THR A 64 -21.26 11.82 14.45
C THR A 64 -22.24 10.70 14.08
N LYS A 65 -22.58 10.55 12.79
CA LYS A 65 -23.52 9.55 12.29
C LYS A 65 -22.89 8.76 11.13
N VAL A 66 -22.26 7.64 11.45
CA VAL A 66 -21.83 6.64 10.47
C VAL A 66 -22.55 5.33 10.77
N ASN A 67 -23.13 4.72 9.75
CA ASN A 67 -23.84 3.44 9.89
C ASN A 67 -22.86 2.33 10.32
N SER A 68 -23.27 1.50 11.28
CA SER A 68 -22.52 0.31 11.73
C SER A 68 -22.10 -0.61 10.58
N THR A 69 -22.94 -0.77 9.55
CA THR A 69 -22.57 -1.57 8.36
C THR A 69 -21.36 -0.98 7.64
N THR A 70 -21.34 0.33 7.44
CA THR A 70 -20.22 1.06 6.82
C THR A 70 -18.94 0.92 7.66
N ILE A 71 -19.05 1.07 8.98
CA ILE A 71 -17.92 0.89 9.90
C ILE A 71 -17.39 -0.54 9.80
N ASN A 72 -18.26 -1.54 9.83
CA ASN A 72 -17.90 -2.95 9.72
C ASN A 72 -17.18 -3.26 8.39
N LEU A 73 -17.66 -2.71 7.28
CA LEU A 73 -17.01 -2.89 5.97
C LEU A 73 -15.58 -2.32 5.97
N PHE A 74 -15.36 -1.13 6.55
CA PHE A 74 -14.00 -0.59 6.68
C PHE A 74 -13.13 -1.40 7.64
N MET A 75 -13.69 -1.88 8.76
CA MET A 75 -12.93 -2.76 9.66
C MET A 75 -12.52 -4.06 8.95
N ILE A 76 -13.42 -4.70 8.21
CA ILE A 76 -13.12 -5.91 7.42
C ILE A 76 -12.09 -5.62 6.33
N SER A 77 -12.26 -4.52 5.59
CA SER A 77 -11.28 -4.05 4.60
C SER A 77 -9.90 -3.85 5.23
N GLY A 78 -9.85 -3.25 6.42
CA GLY A 78 -8.66 -3.05 7.23
C GLY A 78 -8.01 -4.35 7.68
N ILE A 79 -8.81 -5.30 8.17
CA ILE A 79 -8.35 -6.65 8.54
C ILE A 79 -7.68 -7.33 7.35
N LEU A 80 -8.30 -7.31 6.18
CA LEU A 80 -7.77 -7.95 4.98
C LEU A 80 -6.53 -7.24 4.44
N GLY A 81 -6.61 -5.94 4.12
CA GLY A 81 -5.51 -5.23 3.48
C GLY A 81 -4.38 -4.87 4.44
N ILE A 82 -4.69 -4.17 5.53
CA ILE A 82 -3.68 -3.62 6.44
C ILE A 82 -3.20 -4.68 7.44
N GLY A 83 -4.11 -5.48 7.97
CA GLY A 83 -3.77 -6.51 8.95
C GLY A 83 -3.06 -7.70 8.30
N LEU A 84 -3.80 -8.48 7.53
CA LEU A 84 -3.34 -9.72 6.90
C LEU A 84 -2.42 -9.43 5.70
N GLY A 85 -2.81 -8.50 4.82
CA GLY A 85 -2.08 -8.13 3.62
C GLY A 85 -0.68 -7.61 3.91
N ASP A 86 -0.54 -6.55 4.72
CA ASP A 86 0.79 -6.01 5.07
C ASP A 86 1.65 -7.03 5.83
N THR A 87 1.05 -7.84 6.72
CA THR A 87 1.79 -8.89 7.45
C THR A 87 2.33 -9.93 6.47
N ALA A 88 1.53 -10.34 5.48
CA ALA A 88 1.95 -11.25 4.43
C ALA A 88 2.99 -10.61 3.51
N PHE A 89 2.85 -9.34 3.15
CA PHE A 89 3.82 -8.59 2.37
C PHE A 89 5.19 -8.54 3.08
N PHE A 90 5.22 -8.19 4.37
CA PHE A 90 6.44 -8.20 5.16
C PHE A 90 7.01 -9.62 5.35
N SER A 91 6.15 -10.64 5.41
CA SER A 91 6.58 -12.04 5.44
C SER A 91 7.20 -12.47 4.12
N ALA A 92 6.65 -12.07 2.98
CA ALA A 92 7.23 -12.28 1.66
C ALA A 92 8.58 -11.55 1.53
N LEU A 93 8.64 -10.29 1.97
CA LEU A 93 9.86 -9.49 2.02
C LEU A 93 10.98 -10.20 2.79
N LYS A 94 10.68 -10.75 3.97
CA LYS A 94 11.63 -11.53 4.77
C LYS A 94 12.09 -12.81 4.06
N ASN A 95 11.19 -13.50 3.35
CA ASN A 95 11.46 -14.83 2.78
C ASN A 95 12.05 -14.83 1.37
N MET A 96 11.85 -13.78 0.56
CA MET A 96 12.36 -13.73 -0.83
C MET A 96 12.92 -12.37 -1.27
N GLY A 97 12.95 -11.38 -0.38
CA GLY A 97 13.56 -10.08 -0.60
C GLY A 97 12.69 -9.08 -1.37
N ALA A 98 13.05 -7.80 -1.28
CA ALA A 98 12.23 -6.67 -1.74
C ALA A 98 11.89 -6.74 -3.22
N ARG A 99 12.88 -7.03 -4.07
CA ARG A 99 12.70 -7.06 -5.52
C ARG A 99 11.61 -8.05 -5.93
N ARG A 100 11.70 -9.30 -5.46
CA ARG A 100 10.72 -10.34 -5.81
C ARG A 100 9.36 -10.04 -5.22
N THR A 101 9.31 -9.48 -4.00
CA THR A 101 8.03 -9.13 -3.36
C THR A 101 7.33 -8.03 -4.13
N LEU A 102 8.04 -6.98 -4.51
CA LEU A 102 7.49 -5.89 -5.30
C LEU A 102 7.04 -6.35 -6.70
N LEU A 103 7.76 -7.27 -7.35
CA LEU A 103 7.31 -7.87 -8.61
C LEU A 103 5.99 -8.62 -8.47
N MET A 104 5.83 -9.39 -7.40
CA MET A 104 4.57 -10.10 -7.15
C MET A 104 3.44 -9.14 -6.80
N GLU A 105 3.74 -8.03 -6.11
CA GLU A 105 2.75 -7.01 -5.76
C GLU A 105 2.20 -6.27 -7.00
N THR A 106 2.91 -6.27 -8.13
CA THR A 106 2.37 -5.73 -9.39
C THR A 106 1.19 -6.53 -9.95
N LEU A 107 0.85 -7.67 -9.34
CA LEU A 107 -0.39 -8.40 -9.62
C LEU A 107 -1.62 -7.77 -8.92
N SER A 108 -1.42 -6.96 -7.88
CA SER A 108 -2.51 -6.33 -7.12
C SER A 108 -3.41 -5.43 -7.99
N PRO A 109 -2.89 -4.58 -8.90
CA PRO A 109 -3.75 -3.77 -9.77
C PRO A 109 -4.70 -4.55 -10.69
N PRO A 110 -4.26 -5.54 -11.51
CA PRO A 110 -5.19 -6.30 -12.34
C PRO A 110 -6.15 -7.15 -11.50
N ILE A 111 -5.72 -7.70 -10.36
CA ILE A 111 -6.62 -8.41 -9.44
C ILE A 111 -7.69 -7.44 -8.91
N THR A 112 -7.31 -6.25 -8.48
CA THR A 112 -8.27 -5.24 -7.99
C THR A 112 -9.25 -4.84 -9.09
N ALA A 113 -8.79 -4.59 -10.31
CA ALA A 113 -9.66 -4.24 -11.43
C ALA A 113 -10.68 -5.34 -11.74
N LEU A 114 -10.26 -6.61 -11.74
CA LEU A 114 -11.15 -7.75 -11.94
C LEU A 114 -12.15 -7.92 -10.79
N LEU A 115 -11.70 -7.81 -9.53
CA LEU A 115 -12.57 -7.88 -8.37
C LEU A 115 -13.59 -6.73 -8.37
N ALA A 116 -13.19 -5.52 -8.74
CA ALA A 116 -14.09 -4.37 -8.85
C ALA A 116 -15.11 -4.56 -9.98
N LEU A 117 -14.69 -5.10 -11.13
CA LEU A 117 -15.62 -5.46 -12.20
C LEU A 117 -16.67 -6.48 -11.75
N ILE A 118 -16.24 -7.56 -11.06
CA ILE A 118 -17.11 -8.66 -10.64
C ILE A 118 -18.05 -8.25 -9.50
N PHE A 119 -17.52 -7.59 -8.47
CA PHE A 119 -18.26 -7.35 -7.21
C PHE A 119 -18.91 -5.97 -7.15
N LEU A 120 -18.36 -4.96 -7.84
CA LEU A 120 -18.88 -3.59 -7.82
C LEU A 120 -19.51 -3.19 -9.16
N GLY A 121 -19.32 -3.98 -10.23
CA GLY A 121 -19.79 -3.63 -11.57
C GLY A 121 -19.01 -2.48 -12.20
N GLU A 122 -17.80 -2.16 -11.73
CA GLU A 122 -16.97 -1.10 -12.32
C GLU A 122 -16.51 -1.51 -13.72
N GLN A 123 -17.16 -0.95 -14.75
CA GLN A 123 -16.78 -1.17 -16.15
C GLN A 123 -15.69 -0.19 -16.55
N LEU A 124 -14.47 -0.69 -16.68
CA LEU A 124 -13.34 0.05 -17.24
C LEU A 124 -13.37 -0.02 -18.77
N THR A 125 -13.05 1.09 -19.43
CA THR A 125 -12.88 1.09 -20.89
C THR A 125 -11.72 0.17 -21.31
N PHE A 126 -11.69 -0.21 -22.58
CA PHE A 126 -10.55 -0.93 -23.14
C PHE A 126 -9.23 -0.14 -22.98
N GLY A 127 -9.28 1.18 -23.11
CA GLY A 127 -8.13 2.07 -22.90
C GLY A 127 -7.60 2.01 -21.47
N ALA A 128 -8.50 1.99 -20.48
CA ALA A 128 -8.13 1.83 -19.08
C ALA A 128 -7.46 0.46 -18.83
N TRP A 129 -7.99 -0.64 -19.37
CA TRP A 129 -7.34 -1.95 -19.27
C TRP A 129 -5.94 -1.98 -19.89
N CYS A 130 -5.76 -1.40 -21.08
CA CYS A 130 -4.45 -1.24 -21.69
C CYS A 130 -3.52 -0.41 -20.80
N GLY A 131 -4.00 0.71 -20.26
CA GLY A 131 -3.25 1.56 -19.34
C GLY A 131 -2.78 0.80 -18.09
N ILE A 132 -3.65 -0.04 -17.50
CA ILE A 132 -3.30 -0.90 -16.36
C ILE A 132 -2.17 -1.85 -16.73
N LEU A 133 -2.34 -2.63 -17.81
CA LEU A 133 -1.36 -3.64 -18.22
C LEU A 133 -0.01 -3.03 -18.62
N ILE A 134 -0.03 -1.91 -19.35
CA ILE A 134 1.19 -1.20 -19.76
C ILE A 134 1.91 -0.62 -18.54
N THR A 135 1.18 -0.02 -17.60
CA THR A 135 1.77 0.53 -16.36
C THR A 135 2.40 -0.59 -15.53
N VAL A 136 1.67 -1.68 -15.29
CA VAL A 136 2.14 -2.84 -14.55
C VAL A 136 3.36 -3.47 -15.22
N GLY A 137 3.33 -3.63 -16.56
CA GLY A 137 4.45 -4.16 -17.33
C GLY A 137 5.71 -3.29 -17.25
N GLY A 138 5.56 -1.97 -17.36
CA GLY A 138 6.65 -1.02 -17.21
C GLY A 138 7.25 -1.02 -15.79
N VAL A 139 6.40 -1.04 -14.76
CA VAL A 139 6.84 -1.16 -13.36
C VAL A 139 7.56 -2.50 -13.12
N ALA A 140 7.01 -3.61 -13.63
CA ALA A 140 7.63 -4.92 -13.52
C ALA A 140 9.00 -4.97 -14.22
N TRP A 141 9.15 -4.30 -15.37
CA TRP A 141 10.44 -4.13 -16.04
C TRP A 141 11.41 -3.35 -15.14
N VAL A 142 11.02 -2.19 -14.61
CA VAL A 142 11.85 -1.38 -13.70
C VAL A 142 12.34 -2.20 -12.51
N ILE A 143 11.47 -2.96 -11.85
CA ILE A 143 11.85 -3.78 -10.71
C ILE A 143 12.77 -4.93 -11.14
N SER A 144 12.60 -5.48 -12.34
CA SER A 144 13.41 -6.59 -12.87
C SER A 144 14.84 -6.18 -13.24
N GLU A 145 15.08 -4.91 -13.56
CA GLU A 145 16.44 -4.46 -13.90
C GLU A 145 17.29 -4.16 -12.65
N ARG A 146 16.66 -3.89 -11.49
CA ARG A 146 17.41 -3.62 -10.25
C ARG A 146 18.20 -4.85 -9.79
N THR A 147 19.53 -4.75 -9.75
CA THR A 147 20.46 -5.74 -9.15
C THR A 147 20.34 -5.77 -7.61
N PRO A 148 20.74 -6.86 -6.94
CA PRO A 148 20.05 -7.36 -5.75
C PRO A 148 20.20 -6.45 -4.52
N GLY A 149 19.08 -6.25 -3.82
CA GLY A 149 19.12 -5.95 -2.39
C GLY A 149 19.89 -7.06 -1.67
N THR A 150 20.62 -6.68 -0.62
CA THR A 150 21.43 -7.51 0.28
C THR A 150 21.13 -9.01 0.20
N ALA A 151 22.14 -9.84 -0.06
CA ALA A 151 22.03 -11.29 -0.04
C ALA A 151 21.42 -11.74 1.30
N ILE A 152 20.16 -12.17 1.28
CA ILE A 152 19.47 -12.71 2.45
C ILE A 152 19.97 -14.14 2.60
N SER A 153 20.57 -14.49 3.75
CA SER A 153 20.88 -15.87 4.09
C SER A 153 19.57 -16.62 4.45
N ASN A 154 19.43 -17.89 4.05
CA ASN A 154 18.24 -18.73 4.28
C ASN A 154 16.92 -18.23 3.63
N VAL A 155 16.93 -18.08 2.31
CA VAL A 155 15.75 -17.70 1.51
C VAL A 155 14.83 -18.91 1.27
N ASN A 156 13.59 -18.87 1.77
CA ASN A 156 12.55 -19.82 1.37
C ASN A 156 11.65 -19.20 0.28
N ILE A 157 12.10 -19.31 -0.97
CA ILE A 157 11.45 -18.67 -2.13
C ILE A 157 9.99 -19.14 -2.29
N LYS A 158 9.72 -20.44 -2.12
CA LYS A 158 8.37 -21.00 -2.25
C LYS A 158 7.41 -20.35 -1.24
N GLN A 159 7.84 -20.27 0.02
CA GLN A 159 7.06 -19.62 1.06
C GLN A 159 6.89 -18.11 0.79
N GLY A 160 7.93 -17.44 0.28
CA GLY A 160 7.87 -16.03 -0.11
C GLY A 160 6.83 -15.75 -1.20
N ILE A 161 6.77 -16.61 -2.24
CA ILE A 161 5.80 -16.50 -3.33
C ILE A 161 4.37 -16.66 -2.80
N LEU A 162 4.12 -17.69 -1.97
CA LEU A 162 2.80 -17.91 -1.37
C LEU A 162 2.34 -16.70 -0.55
N TRP A 163 3.23 -16.14 0.28
CA TRP A 163 2.93 -14.94 1.04
C TRP A 163 2.66 -13.73 0.15
N ALA A 164 3.38 -13.55 -0.95
CA ALA A 164 3.17 -12.43 -1.85
C ALA A 164 1.87 -12.53 -2.63
N ILE A 165 1.49 -13.73 -3.10
CA ILE A 165 0.19 -13.96 -3.74
C ILE A 165 -0.94 -13.67 -2.75
N PHE A 166 -0.83 -14.18 -1.52
CA PHE A 166 -1.80 -13.91 -0.47
C PHE A 166 -1.88 -12.41 -0.14
N ALA A 167 -0.75 -11.71 -0.05
CA ALA A 167 -0.70 -10.27 0.16
C ALA A 167 -1.43 -9.52 -0.95
N ALA A 168 -1.15 -9.82 -2.22
CA ALA A 168 -1.78 -9.18 -3.37
C ALA A 168 -3.32 -9.39 -3.37
N ILE A 169 -3.79 -10.60 -3.07
CA ILE A 169 -5.24 -10.91 -2.99
C ILE A 169 -5.88 -10.19 -1.80
N ALA A 170 -5.24 -10.21 -0.63
CA ALA A 170 -5.76 -9.59 0.59
C ALA A 170 -5.82 -8.05 0.45
N ASN A 171 -4.79 -7.44 -0.12
CA ASN A 171 -4.75 -6.01 -0.45
C ASN A 171 -5.82 -5.63 -1.48
N SER A 172 -5.95 -6.40 -2.57
CA SER A 172 -6.96 -6.14 -3.60
C SER A 172 -8.39 -6.27 -3.05
N SER A 173 -8.67 -7.33 -2.29
CA SER A 173 -9.95 -7.54 -1.63
C SER A 173 -10.26 -6.42 -0.64
N GLY A 174 -9.28 -6.03 0.19
CA GLY A 174 -9.40 -4.91 1.12
C GLY A 174 -9.70 -3.59 0.40
N ALA A 175 -9.01 -3.30 -0.70
CA ALA A 175 -9.24 -2.11 -1.51
C ALA A 175 -10.64 -2.09 -2.14
N VAL A 176 -11.11 -3.22 -2.67
CA VAL A 176 -12.44 -3.33 -3.29
C VAL A 176 -13.58 -3.19 -2.27
N ILE A 177 -13.47 -3.82 -1.09
CA ILE A 177 -14.44 -3.62 -0.01
C ILE A 177 -14.44 -2.15 0.46
N SER A 178 -13.26 -1.54 0.56
CA SER A 178 -13.13 -0.13 0.90
C SER A 178 -13.79 0.76 -0.13
N ARG A 179 -13.61 0.47 -1.42
CA ARG A 179 -14.24 1.19 -2.53
C ARG A 179 -15.75 1.10 -2.45
N PHE A 180 -16.29 -0.10 -2.25
CA PHE A 180 -17.72 -0.34 -2.10
C PHE A 180 -18.32 0.48 -0.93
N ALA A 181 -17.66 0.47 0.23
CA ALA A 181 -18.10 1.23 1.40
C ALA A 181 -18.02 2.75 1.18
N LEU A 182 -16.99 3.24 0.48
CA LEU A 182 -16.84 4.65 0.11
C LEU A 182 -17.90 5.13 -0.90
N LEU A 183 -18.32 4.25 -1.81
CA LEU A 183 -19.39 4.55 -2.78
C LEU A 183 -20.79 4.50 -2.15
N SER A 184 -20.96 3.65 -1.13
CA SER A 184 -22.25 3.42 -0.47
C SER A 184 -22.49 4.34 0.74
N SER A 185 -21.60 5.32 1.00
CA SER A 185 -21.72 6.22 2.13
C SER A 185 -21.02 7.57 1.91
N ASP A 186 -21.51 8.62 2.58
CA ASP A 186 -20.90 9.97 2.55
C ASP A 186 -19.72 10.13 3.53
N ILE A 187 -19.08 9.02 3.90
CA ILE A 187 -17.95 9.05 4.81
C ILE A 187 -16.77 9.79 4.18
N ASN A 188 -16.10 10.64 4.97
CA ASN A 188 -14.87 11.25 4.48
C ASN A 188 -13.71 10.23 4.46
N PRO A 189 -12.75 10.32 3.51
CA PRO A 189 -11.62 9.39 3.40
C PRO A 189 -10.74 9.30 4.66
N LEU A 190 -10.68 10.35 5.48
CA LEU A 190 -9.87 10.38 6.69
C LEU A 190 -10.48 9.47 7.77
N LEU A 191 -11.81 9.52 7.93
CA LEU A 191 -12.54 8.67 8.87
C LEU A 191 -12.59 7.21 8.41
N SER A 192 -12.71 6.95 7.10
CA SER A 192 -12.60 5.58 6.58
C SER A 192 -11.20 4.99 6.81
N THR A 193 -10.15 5.81 6.68
CA THR A 193 -8.77 5.43 7.01
C THR A 193 -8.65 4.98 8.47
N LEU A 194 -9.27 5.73 9.40
CA LEU A 194 -9.27 5.38 10.83
C LEU A 194 -9.87 3.99 11.07
N PHE A 195 -11.07 3.71 10.55
CA PHE A 195 -11.73 2.42 10.76
C PHE A 195 -10.96 1.25 10.12
N ARG A 196 -10.37 1.47 8.94
CA ARG A 196 -9.47 0.48 8.32
C ARG A 196 -8.25 0.20 9.19
N LEU A 197 -7.60 1.25 9.70
CA LEU A 197 -6.43 1.10 10.57
C LEU A 197 -6.77 0.39 11.89
N ILE A 198 -7.93 0.71 12.49
CA ILE A 198 -8.42 0.03 13.69
C ILE A 198 -8.63 -1.46 13.42
N GLY A 199 -9.36 -1.82 12.37
CA GLY A 199 -9.60 -3.22 12.01
C GLY A 199 -8.29 -3.99 11.75
N GLY A 200 -7.38 -3.41 10.96
CA GLY A 200 -6.06 -3.99 10.69
C GLY A 200 -5.21 -4.15 11.94
N THR A 201 -5.22 -3.17 12.85
CA THR A 201 -4.45 -3.23 14.10
C THR A 201 -5.03 -4.27 15.06
N ILE A 202 -6.35 -4.40 15.16
CA ILE A 202 -7.01 -5.41 16.00
C ILE A 202 -6.57 -6.82 15.58
N ILE A 203 -6.63 -7.17 14.30
CA ILE A 203 -6.22 -8.51 13.86
C ILE A 203 -4.73 -8.75 14.11
N VAL A 204 -3.87 -7.74 13.94
CA VAL A 204 -2.44 -7.85 14.24
C VAL A 204 -2.20 -8.10 15.73
N VAL A 205 -2.93 -7.42 16.61
CA VAL A 205 -2.88 -7.66 18.07
C VAL A 205 -3.31 -9.09 18.38
N LEU A 206 -4.42 -9.56 17.81
CA LEU A 206 -4.89 -10.94 18.01
C LEU A 206 -3.83 -11.95 17.56
N LEU A 207 -3.25 -11.78 16.38
CA LEU A 207 -2.18 -12.66 15.86
C LEU A 207 -0.93 -12.66 16.76
N LEU A 208 -0.55 -11.50 17.32
CA LEU A 208 0.56 -11.41 18.28
C LEU A 208 0.26 -12.14 19.59
N LEU A 209 -0.97 -12.05 20.10
CA LEU A 209 -1.41 -12.78 21.29
C LEU A 209 -1.35 -14.30 21.04
N PHE A 210 -1.84 -14.76 19.89
CA PHE A 210 -1.75 -16.18 19.50
C PHE A 210 -0.29 -16.67 19.35
N GLN A 211 0.62 -15.84 18.82
CA GLN A 211 2.03 -16.21 18.75
C GLN A 211 2.70 -16.28 20.13
N LYS A 212 2.39 -15.34 21.03
CA LYS A 212 2.94 -15.32 22.38
C LYS A 212 2.50 -16.53 23.21
N ILE A 213 1.27 -17.01 23.02
CA ILE A 213 0.79 -18.27 23.63
C ILE A 213 1.60 -19.47 23.13
N LYS A 214 2.10 -19.44 21.89
CA LYS A 214 2.80 -20.56 21.25
C LYS A 214 4.34 -20.50 21.40
N GLN A 215 4.92 -19.38 21.83
CA GLN A 215 6.36 -19.19 21.97
C GLN A 215 6.70 -18.67 23.38
N GLU A 216 7.41 -19.48 24.19
CA GLU A 216 7.83 -19.13 25.56
C GLU A 216 8.96 -18.08 25.62
N LYS A 217 9.75 -17.90 24.55
CA LYS A 217 10.82 -16.89 24.51
C LYS A 217 10.40 -15.68 23.69
N SER A 218 9.99 -14.61 24.36
CA SER A 218 9.90 -13.31 23.72
C SER A 218 11.30 -12.74 23.52
N GLU A 219 11.73 -12.51 22.28
CA GLU A 219 12.90 -11.68 22.00
C GLU A 219 12.67 -10.28 22.60
N GLU A 220 13.53 -9.88 23.55
CA GLU A 220 13.55 -8.52 24.09
C GLU A 220 13.83 -7.52 22.98
N PHE A 221 12.82 -6.70 22.67
CA PHE A 221 12.96 -5.65 21.69
C PHE A 221 13.56 -4.41 22.35
N LYS A 222 14.86 -4.15 22.10
CA LYS A 222 15.56 -2.99 22.65
C LYS A 222 15.17 -1.72 21.90
N PHE A 223 14.36 -0.87 22.55
CA PHE A 223 14.02 0.45 22.02
C PHE A 223 15.23 1.38 22.04
N SER A 224 15.53 1.99 20.90
CA SER A 224 16.46 3.11 20.76
C SER A 224 15.71 4.31 20.23
N ILE A 225 16.02 5.51 20.72
CA ILE A 225 15.38 6.75 20.24
C ILE A 225 15.51 6.92 18.72
N LYS A 226 16.65 6.52 18.14
CA LYS A 226 16.88 6.53 16.69
C LYS A 226 15.93 5.57 15.95
N LEU A 227 15.67 4.40 16.54
CA LEU A 227 14.76 3.40 15.98
C LEU A 227 13.31 3.88 16.05
N VAL A 228 12.89 4.44 17.19
CA VAL A 228 11.54 5.00 17.36
C VAL A 228 11.32 6.16 16.39
N GLY A 229 12.28 7.08 16.27
CA GLY A 229 12.21 8.18 15.31
C GLY A 229 12.10 7.69 13.87
N ALA A 230 12.87 6.67 13.49
CA ALA A 230 12.78 6.07 12.16
C ALA A 230 11.41 5.43 11.90
N ILE A 231 10.85 4.68 12.86
CA ILE A 231 9.50 4.10 12.74
C ILE A 231 8.46 5.22 12.58
N PHE A 232 8.56 6.28 13.39
CA PHE A 232 7.62 7.41 13.34
C PHE A 232 7.65 8.12 11.98
N ILE A 233 8.82 8.54 11.50
CA ILE A 233 8.96 9.24 10.21
C ILE A 233 8.46 8.38 9.05
N THR A 234 8.80 7.09 9.08
CA THR A 234 8.35 6.15 8.05
C THR A 234 6.84 5.99 8.11
N ALA A 235 6.26 5.71 9.29
CA ALA A 235 4.82 5.53 9.46
C ALA A 235 4.01 6.80 9.15
N PHE A 236 4.55 7.99 9.45
CA PHE A 236 3.96 9.27 9.10
C PHE A 236 3.80 9.40 7.57
N SER A 237 4.89 9.17 6.84
CA SER A 237 4.91 9.32 5.39
C SER A 237 4.12 8.22 4.68
N SER A 238 4.21 6.98 5.14
CA SER A 238 3.60 5.84 4.46
C SER A 238 2.20 5.47 4.95
N THR A 239 2.02 5.32 6.26
CA THR A 239 0.84 4.66 6.83
C THR A 239 -0.23 5.69 7.17
N TYR A 240 0.17 6.82 7.73
CA TYR A 240 -0.72 7.95 7.96
C TYR A 240 -1.10 8.62 6.64
N LEU A 241 -0.15 9.30 5.97
CA LEU A 241 -0.45 10.00 4.71
C LEU A 241 -0.78 9.04 3.56
N GLY A 242 0.00 7.98 3.37
CA GLY A 242 -0.20 7.09 2.23
C GLY A 242 -1.53 6.32 2.26
N ILE A 243 -2.00 5.81 3.40
CA ILE A 243 -3.31 5.14 3.45
C ILE A 243 -4.45 6.14 3.33
N TRP A 244 -4.31 7.35 3.90
CA TRP A 244 -5.29 8.41 3.69
C TRP A 244 -5.39 8.83 2.21
N LEU A 245 -4.26 8.97 1.52
CA LEU A 245 -4.21 9.22 0.08
C LEU A 245 -4.78 8.04 -0.72
N GLN A 246 -4.52 6.80 -0.32
CA GLN A 246 -5.16 5.62 -0.92
C GLN A 246 -6.69 5.68 -0.74
N GLN A 247 -7.21 6.04 0.43
CA GLN A 247 -8.65 6.20 0.65
C GLN A 247 -9.25 7.31 -0.19
N THR A 248 -8.53 8.41 -0.35
CA THR A 248 -8.94 9.52 -1.20
C THR A 248 -8.99 9.06 -2.66
N SER A 249 -7.97 8.33 -3.12
CA SER A 249 -7.94 7.74 -4.46
C SER A 249 -9.09 6.77 -4.71
N LEU A 250 -9.32 5.83 -3.79
CA LEU A 250 -10.44 4.89 -3.89
C LEU A 250 -11.81 5.57 -3.76
N LYS A 251 -11.90 6.79 -3.25
CA LYS A 251 -13.16 7.53 -3.24
C LYS A 251 -13.46 8.15 -4.60
N PHE A 252 -12.44 8.69 -5.26
CA PHE A 252 -12.59 9.53 -6.45
C PHE A 252 -12.17 8.88 -7.77
N SER A 253 -11.54 7.71 -7.75
CA SER A 253 -11.14 6.96 -8.93
C SER A 253 -11.63 5.51 -8.86
N PRO A 254 -11.87 4.86 -10.02
CA PRO A 254 -12.12 3.42 -10.08
C PRO A 254 -11.01 2.62 -9.38
N ALA A 255 -11.37 1.52 -8.71
CA ALA A 255 -10.44 0.81 -7.83
C ALA A 255 -9.22 0.25 -8.60
N GLY A 256 -9.44 -0.26 -9.81
CA GLY A 256 -8.36 -0.74 -10.68
C GLY A 256 -7.36 0.35 -11.07
N ILE A 257 -7.85 1.55 -11.40
CA ILE A 257 -7.02 2.71 -11.75
C ILE A 257 -6.25 3.20 -10.52
N ALA A 258 -6.95 3.40 -9.40
CA ALA A 258 -6.35 3.81 -8.13
C ALA A 258 -5.20 2.89 -7.71
N GLN A 259 -5.43 1.57 -7.70
CA GLN A 259 -4.40 0.59 -7.32
C GLN A 259 -3.25 0.53 -8.32
N THR A 260 -3.51 0.73 -9.61
CA THR A 260 -2.44 0.80 -10.62
C THR A 260 -1.52 1.99 -10.36
N LEU A 261 -2.09 3.17 -10.15
CA LEU A 261 -1.33 4.38 -9.89
C LEU A 261 -0.57 4.29 -8.55
N LEU A 262 -1.15 3.71 -7.51
CA LEU A 262 -0.45 3.44 -6.24
C LEU A 262 0.73 2.47 -6.41
N ALA A 263 0.62 1.49 -7.31
CA ALA A 263 1.67 0.51 -7.60
C ALA A 263 2.86 1.11 -8.39
N THR A 264 2.80 2.38 -8.80
CA THR A 264 3.89 3.07 -9.52
C THR A 264 5.07 3.49 -8.65
N SER A 265 5.02 3.23 -7.34
CA SER A 265 6.09 3.54 -6.38
C SER A 265 7.52 3.26 -6.90
N PRO A 266 7.81 2.12 -7.57
CA PRO A 266 9.16 1.82 -8.09
C PRO A 266 9.70 2.82 -9.11
N ILE A 267 8.82 3.53 -9.84
CA ILE A 267 9.21 4.59 -10.78
C ILE A 267 9.87 5.74 -10.03
N PHE A 268 9.27 6.16 -8.91
CA PHE A 268 9.77 7.27 -8.09
C PHE A 268 11.07 6.96 -7.37
N ILE A 269 11.42 5.68 -7.19
CA ILE A 269 12.69 5.31 -6.54
C ILE A 269 13.89 5.59 -7.46
N ILE A 270 13.73 5.63 -8.79
CA ILE A 270 14.85 5.89 -9.72
C ILE A 270 15.47 7.29 -9.54
N PRO A 271 14.71 8.40 -9.59
CA PRO A 271 15.30 9.72 -9.37
C PRO A 271 15.89 9.87 -7.96
N ILE A 272 15.26 9.27 -6.95
CA ILE A 272 15.80 9.24 -5.57
C ILE A 272 17.16 8.53 -5.54
N ALA A 273 17.28 7.37 -6.18
CA ALA A 273 18.54 6.63 -6.28
C ALA A 273 19.61 7.42 -7.06
N ALA A 274 19.24 8.12 -8.13
CA ALA A 274 20.15 9.01 -8.88
C ALA A 274 20.76 10.08 -7.98
N GLN A 275 19.92 10.75 -7.16
CA GLN A 275 20.35 11.79 -6.23
C GLN A 275 21.28 11.24 -5.14
N MET A 276 21.13 9.96 -4.81
CA MET A 276 22.02 9.23 -3.89
C MET A 276 23.32 8.76 -4.55
N GLY A 277 23.53 9.05 -5.83
CA GLY A 277 24.75 8.69 -6.57
C GLY A 277 24.73 7.26 -7.14
N GLU A 278 23.60 6.56 -7.13
CA GLU A 278 23.48 5.24 -7.73
C GLU A 278 23.46 5.32 -9.27
N LYS A 279 24.17 4.39 -9.93
CA LYS A 279 24.18 4.32 -11.40
C LYS A 279 22.84 3.76 -11.90
N ILE A 280 22.14 4.53 -12.74
CA ILE A 280 20.87 4.13 -13.34
C ILE A 280 21.12 3.38 -14.65
N SER A 281 20.55 2.18 -14.78
CA SER A 281 20.53 1.44 -16.04
C SER A 281 19.58 2.11 -17.04
N ILE A 282 19.99 2.22 -18.30
CA ILE A 282 19.13 2.73 -19.38
C ILE A 282 17.87 1.88 -19.56
N ARG A 283 17.95 0.58 -19.23
CA ARG A 283 16.80 -0.34 -19.29
C ARG A 283 15.75 0.01 -18.22
N SER A 284 16.19 0.49 -17.05
CA SER A 284 15.28 1.02 -16.02
C SER A 284 14.58 2.30 -16.50
N VAL A 285 15.28 3.17 -17.23
CA VAL A 285 14.68 4.39 -17.82
C VAL A 285 13.62 4.03 -18.86
N LEU A 286 13.90 3.06 -19.75
CA LEU A 286 12.91 2.57 -20.71
C LEU A 286 11.67 2.00 -20.02
N GLY A 287 11.84 1.21 -18.96
CA GLY A 287 10.72 0.69 -18.16
C GLY A 287 9.87 1.82 -17.54
N VAL A 288 10.49 2.90 -17.07
CA VAL A 288 9.78 4.10 -16.61
C VAL A 288 8.98 4.75 -17.73
N LEU A 289 9.58 4.93 -18.90
CA LEU A 289 8.87 5.52 -20.05
C LEU A 289 7.64 4.70 -20.44
N VAL A 290 7.77 3.37 -20.48
CA VAL A 290 6.64 2.46 -20.73
C VAL A 290 5.56 2.67 -19.67
N ALA A 291 5.93 2.72 -18.39
CA ALA A 291 4.96 2.91 -17.33
C ALA A 291 4.27 4.29 -17.39
N VAL A 292 5.00 5.36 -17.74
CA VAL A 292 4.45 6.71 -17.92
C VAL A 292 3.47 6.78 -19.08
N VAL A 293 3.71 6.05 -20.18
CA VAL A 293 2.73 5.90 -21.27
C VAL A 293 1.45 5.24 -20.75
N GLY A 294 1.58 4.16 -19.98
CA GLY A 294 0.44 3.50 -19.34
C GLY A 294 -0.35 4.44 -18.42
N ILE A 295 0.34 5.20 -17.56
CA ILE A 295 -0.27 6.20 -16.68
C ILE A 295 -1.01 7.25 -17.50
N SER A 296 -0.42 7.73 -18.61
CA SER A 296 -1.05 8.75 -19.46
C SER A 296 -2.36 8.26 -20.09
N LEU A 297 -2.44 6.99 -20.47
CA LEU A 297 -3.70 6.36 -20.91
C LEU A 297 -4.74 6.31 -19.79
N LEU A 298 -4.31 6.03 -18.56
CA LEU A 298 -5.19 6.03 -17.39
C LEU A 298 -5.72 7.41 -17.03
N PHE A 299 -5.15 8.51 -17.49
CA PHE A 299 -5.72 9.86 -17.27
C PHE A 299 -6.64 10.30 -18.42
N THR A 300 -6.54 9.67 -19.59
CA THR A 300 -7.21 10.13 -20.81
C THR A 300 -8.37 9.24 -21.25
N LEU A 301 -8.39 7.96 -20.84
CA LEU A 301 -9.33 6.94 -21.31
C LEU A 301 -10.04 6.23 -20.14
N GLN A 302 -10.41 6.96 -19.09
CA GLN A 302 -11.09 6.41 -17.92
C GLN A 302 -12.54 6.04 -18.21
#